data_AF-A0A920MEN3-F1
#
_entry.id   AF-A0A920MEN3-F1
#
_cell.length_a   1.000
_cell.length_b   1.000
_cell.length_c   1.000
_cell.angle_alpha   90.00
_cell.angle_beta   90.00
_cell.angle_gamma   90.00
#
_symmetry.space_group_name_H-M   'P 1'
#
loop_
_entity.id
_entity.type
_entity.pdbx_description
1 polymer ?
#
loop_
_entity_poly.entity_id
_entity_poly.type
_entity_poly.pdbx_seq_one_letter_code
_entity_poly.pdbx_strand_id
1 'polypeptide(L)' 'MIRQINPEDLFKDSKSALQEVLQKNNMKLPEYKLIKTEGDQHDQIFEVGCIITAMNLITNGKGRI' A
#
# COMPACT_ATOMS: atom_id res chain seq x y z
N MET A 1 21.75 -19.58 -2.21
CA MET A 1 21.81 -18.21 -2.79
C MET A 1 20.67 -17.41 -2.18
N ILE A 2 20.98 -16.63 -1.15
CA ILE A 2 19.98 -15.80 -0.44
C ILE A 2 19.86 -14.51 -1.25
N ARG A 3 18.68 -14.25 -1.79
CA ARG A 3 18.37 -13.08 -2.61
C ARG A 3 18.54 -11.87 -1.70
N GLN A 4 19.64 -11.12 -1.88
CA GLN A 4 19.89 -9.89 -1.12
C GLN A 4 18.76 -8.92 -1.43
N ILE A 5 17.90 -8.71 -0.45
CA ILE A 5 16.87 -7.68 -0.52
C ILE A 5 17.60 -6.39 -0.16
N ASN A 6 17.98 -5.61 -1.17
CA ASN A 6 18.60 -4.31 -0.95
C ASN A 6 17.59 -3.41 -0.21
N PRO A 7 17.95 -2.82 0.94
CA PRO A 7 17.06 -1.90 1.65
C PRO A 7 16.72 -0.64 0.83
N GLU A 8 17.53 -0.29 -0.17
CA GLU A 8 17.22 0.78 -1.13
C GLU A 8 16.12 0.37 -2.13
N ASP A 9 15.98 -0.92 -2.45
CA ASP A 9 14.85 -1.45 -3.22
C ASP A 9 13.57 -1.55 -2.35
N LEU A 10 13.71 -1.67 -1.02
CA LEU A 10 12.57 -1.52 -0.09
C LEU A 10 12.02 -0.09 -0.09
N PHE A 11 12.87 0.90 -0.40
CA PHE A 11 12.52 2.32 -0.52
C PHE A 11 12.04 2.73 -1.91
N LYS A 12 12.06 1.82 -2.89
CA LYS A 12 11.14 1.95 -4.02
C LYS A 12 9.75 1.64 -3.47
N ASP A 13 9.20 2.61 -2.76
CA ASP A 13 7.95 2.52 -2.00
C ASP A 13 6.97 1.70 -2.83
N SER A 14 6.40 0.64 -2.25
CA SER A 14 5.40 -0.17 -2.96
C SER A 14 4.27 0.71 -3.51
N LYS A 15 4.07 1.89 -2.90
CA LYS A 15 3.25 3.00 -3.40
C LYS A 15 3.77 3.60 -4.72
N SER A 16 5.04 3.98 -4.83
CA SER A 16 5.66 4.51 -6.05
C SER A 16 5.67 3.48 -7.18
N ALA A 17 5.97 2.22 -6.89
CA ALA A 17 5.88 1.14 -7.89
C ALA A 17 4.45 0.95 -8.40
N LEU A 18 3.46 0.96 -7.51
CA LEU A 18 2.04 0.88 -7.88
C LEU A 18 1.61 2.10 -8.71
N GLN A 19 2.07 3.30 -8.34
CA GLN A 19 1.80 4.53 -9.09
C GLN A 19 2.39 4.49 -10.50
N GLU A 20 3.65 4.05 -10.67
CA GLU A 20 4.25 3.91 -11.99
C GLU A 20 3.52 2.90 -12.87
N VAL A 21 3.12 1.75 -12.31
CA VAL A 21 2.35 0.73 -13.03
C VAL A 21 1.01 1.31 -13.45
N LEU A 22 0.29 2.00 -12.56
CA LEU A 22 -1.01 2.58 -12.88
C LEU A 22 -0.88 3.70 -13.92
N GLN A 23 0.09 4.60 -13.77
CA GLN A 23 0.36 5.66 -14.73
C GLN A 23 0.75 5.12 -16.11
N LYS A 24 1.63 4.10 -16.18
CA LYS A 24 2.00 3.45 -17.45
C LYS A 24 0.81 2.83 -18.18
N ASN A 25 -0.16 2.32 -17.44
CA ASN A 25 -1.39 1.77 -18.00
C ASN A 25 -2.48 2.82 -18.28
N ASN A 26 -2.17 4.13 -18.18
CA ASN A 26 -3.15 5.22 -18.26
C ASN A 26 -4.33 5.04 -17.29
N MET A 27 -4.08 4.38 -16.15
CA MET A 27 -5.08 4.14 -15.12
C MET A 27 -5.07 5.26 -14.08
N LYS A 28 -6.23 5.44 -13.41
CA LYS A 28 -6.33 6.37 -12.28
C LYS A 28 -5.45 5.90 -11.12
N LEU A 29 -4.93 6.87 -10.37
CA LEU A 29 -4.15 6.63 -9.16
C LEU A 29 -4.97 5.83 -8.12
N PRO A 30 -4.30 5.03 -7.28
CA PRO A 30 -4.96 4.25 -6.25
C PRO A 30 -5.50 5.17 -5.15
N GLU A 31 -6.73 4.95 -4.71
CA GLU A 31 -7.31 5.64 -3.56
C GLU A 31 -6.96 4.90 -2.28
N TYR A 32 -6.37 5.59 -1.32
CA TYR A 32 -6.10 5.05 0.02
C TYR A 32 -7.14 5.58 0.99
N LYS A 33 -7.85 4.69 1.67
CA LYS A 33 -8.86 5.04 2.67
C LYS A 33 -8.58 4.33 3.98
N LEU A 34 -8.61 5.07 5.08
CA LEU A 34 -8.57 4.47 6.41
C LEU A 34 -9.91 3.76 6.65
N ILE A 35 -9.87 2.44 6.74
CA ILE A 35 -11.05 1.58 6.92
C ILE A 35 -11.37 1.44 8.39
N LYS A 36 -10.34 1.21 9.20
CA LYS A 36 -10.51 0.94 10.62
C LYS A 36 -9.31 1.38 11.40
N THR A 37 -9.56 1.67 12.67
CA THR A 37 -8.52 1.94 13.64
C THR A 37 -8.94 1.29 14.95
N GLU A 38 -8.15 0.35 15.43
CA GLU A 38 -8.45 -0.45 16.61
C GLU A 38 -7.23 -0.55 17.51
N GLY A 39 -7.44 -0.76 18.81
CA GLY A 39 -6.36 -0.88 19.79
C GLY A 39 -6.17 0.39 20.63
N ASP A 40 -5.33 0.25 21.65
CA ASP A 40 -4.97 1.35 22.56
C ASP A 40 -3.97 2.29 21.88
N GLN A 41 -3.84 3.52 22.40
CA GLN A 41 -2.97 4.57 21.84
C GLN A 41 -1.49 4.14 21.66
N HIS A 42 -1.08 3.03 22.30
CA HIS A 42 0.26 2.45 22.23
C HIS A 42 0.35 1.14 21.43
N ASP A 43 -0.77 0.59 20.95
CA ASP A 43 -0.82 -0.61 20.08
C ASP A 43 -1.96 -0.45 19.06
N GLN A 44 -1.97 0.70 18.39
CA GLN A 44 -3.05 1.08 17.50
C GLN A 44 -2.83 0.45 16.13
N ILE A 45 -3.76 -0.41 15.74
CA ILE A 45 -3.80 -1.08 14.45
C ILE A 45 -4.65 -0.24 13.51
N PHE A 46 -4.04 0.26 12.44
CA PHE A 46 -4.70 0.98 11.36
C PHE A 46 -4.91 0.04 10.18
N GLU A 47 -6.16 -0.12 9.76
CA GLU A 47 -6.51 -0.82 8.53
C GLU A 47 -6.73 0.21 7.43
N VAL A 48 -5.91 0.12 6.37
CA VAL A 48 -5.95 1.00 5.21
C VAL A 48 -6.36 0.17 3.99
N GLY A 49 -7.43 0.57 3.34
CA GLY A 49 -7.86 0.03 2.06
C GLY A 49 -7.20 0.81 0.93
N CYS A 50 -6.63 0.10 -0.03
CA CYS A 50 -6.17 0.60 -1.31
C CYS A 50 -7.15 0.16 -2.39
N ILE A 51 -7.79 1.13 -3.05
CA ILE A 51 -8.81 0.91 -4.05
C ILE A 51 -8.25 1.35 -5.40
N ILE A 52 -8.21 0.42 -6.35
CA ILE A 52 -7.80 0.66 -7.73
C ILE A 52 -9.04 0.51 -8.61
N THR A 53 -9.76 1.61 -8.80
CA THR A 53 -11.02 1.65 -9.59
C THR A 53 -10.81 1.17 -11.02
N ALA A 54 -9.63 1.45 -11.60
CA ALA A 54 -9.32 1.06 -12.97
C ALA A 54 -9.22 -0.46 -13.18
N MET A 55 -8.92 -1.23 -12.14
CA MET A 55 -8.87 -2.69 -12.16
C MET A 55 -10.02 -3.33 -11.37
N ASN A 56 -10.93 -2.53 -10.81
CA ASN A 56 -11.92 -2.94 -9.82
C ASN A 56 -11.30 -3.78 -8.68
N LEU A 57 -10.07 -3.42 -8.28
CA LEU A 57 -9.28 -4.16 -7.30
C LEU A 57 -9.30 -3.41 -5.97
N ILE A 58 -9.61 -4.12 -4.90
CA ILE A 58 -9.61 -3.59 -3.53
C ILE A 58 -8.66 -4.46 -2.72
N THR A 59 -7.67 -3.85 -2.11
CA THR A 59 -6.73 -4.54 -1.20
C THR A 59 -6.69 -3.82 0.12
N ASN A 60 -6.54 -4.56 1.21
CA ASN A 60 -6.48 -3.98 2.55
C ASN A 60 -5.13 -4.31 3.18
N GLY A 61 -4.51 -3.32 3.81
CA GLY A 61 -3.28 -3.46 4.58
C GLY A 61 -3.53 -3.08 6.04
N LYS A 62 -2.91 -3.80 6.97
CA LYS A 62 -2.94 -3.49 8.40
C LYS A 62 -1.54 -3.06 8.84
N GLY A 63 -1.44 -1.90 9.47
CA GLY A 63 -0.22 -1.40 10.10
C GLY A 63 -0.44 -1.24 11.60
N ARG A 64 0.59 -1.50 12.40
CA ARG A 64 0.61 -1.17 13.82
C ARG A 64 1.59 -0.01 14.05
N ILE A 65 1.25 0.89 14.97
CA ILE A 65 2.16 1.94 15.45
C ILE A 65 2.99 1.44 16.64
#